data_AF-A0AAV3R516-F1
#
_entry.id   AF-A0AAV3R516-F1
#
_cell.length_a   1.000
_cell.length_b   1.000
_cell.length_c   1.000
_cell.angle_alpha   90.00
_cell.angle_beta   90.00
_cell.angle_gamma   90.00
#
_symmetry.space_group_name_H-M   'P 1'
#
loop_
_entity.id
_entity.type
_entity.pdbx_description
1 polymer ?
#
loop_
_entity_poly.entity_id
_entity_poly.type
_entity_poly.pdbx_seq_one_letter_code
_entity_poly.pdbx_strand_id
1 'polypeptide(L)' 'MSRWTDFLQSSTEYEKGVEDFLNKAFATWGIGDQISCLCKACVLRFWHRRDKVFNHLIANGIESGSVD' A
#
# COMPACT_ATOMS: atom_id res chain seq x y z
N MET A 1 8.46 7.59 -16.83
CA MET A 1 8.97 7.13 -15.52
C MET A 1 8.07 5.99 -15.08
N SER A 2 8.63 4.84 -14.75
CA SER A 2 7.84 3.71 -14.22
C SER A 2 7.30 4.05 -12.84
N ARG A 3 6.06 3.66 -12.54
CA ARG A 3 5.51 3.73 -11.19
C ARG A 3 6.02 2.52 -10.40
N TRP A 4 6.13 2.63 -9.09
CA TRP A 4 6.54 1.50 -8.24
C TRP A 4 5.58 0.30 -8.37
N THR A 5 4.32 0.56 -8.76
CA THR A 5 3.31 -0.45 -9.04
C THR A 5 3.55 -1.26 -10.32
N ASP A 6 4.47 -0.83 -11.17
CA ASP A 6 4.81 -1.52 -12.42
C ASP A 6 5.83 -2.65 -12.18
N PHE A 7 6.44 -2.70 -10.99
CA PHE A 7 7.41 -3.73 -10.62
C PHE A 7 6.74 -4.93 -9.94
N LEU A 8 7.42 -6.08 -10.00
CA LEU A 8 7.00 -7.28 -9.27
C LEU A 8 6.98 -7.04 -7.77
N GLN A 9 6.02 -7.63 -7.04
CA GLN A 9 5.89 -7.48 -5.58
C GLN A 9 7.14 -7.93 -4.81
N SER A 10 7.91 -8.86 -5.37
CA SER A 10 9.17 -9.36 -4.81
C SER A 10 10.38 -8.46 -5.09
N SER A 11 10.19 -7.35 -5.81
CA SER A 11 11.26 -6.42 -6.14
C SER A 11 11.47 -5.37 -5.05
N THR A 12 12.73 -4.95 -4.89
CA THR A 12 13.12 -3.86 -3.99
C THR A 12 12.43 -2.54 -4.37
N GLU A 13 12.16 -2.30 -5.66
CA GLU A 13 11.47 -1.12 -6.17
C GLU A 13 10.02 -1.06 -5.71
N TYR A 14 9.33 -2.21 -5.74
CA TYR A 14 7.96 -2.31 -5.24
C TYR A 14 7.93 -2.08 -3.74
N GLU A 15 8.81 -2.74 -2.98
CA GLU A 15 8.90 -2.61 -1.52
C GLU A 15 9.13 -1.16 -1.08
N LYS A 16 10.11 -0.48 -1.69
CA LYS A 16 10.35 0.96 -1.44
C LYS A 16 9.14 1.82 -1.78
N GLY A 17 8.46 1.51 -2.89
CA GLY A 17 7.22 2.16 -3.27
C GLY A 17 6.11 2.01 -2.24
N VAL A 18 5.96 0.82 -1.64
CA VAL A 18 5.03 0.55 -0.55
C VAL A 18 5.40 1.38 0.68
N GLU A 19 6.67 1.43 1.08
CA GLU A 19 7.10 2.24 2.23
C GLU A 19 6.78 3.72 2.05
N ASP A 20 7.12 4.28 0.88
CA ASP A 20 6.84 5.67 0.52
C ASP A 20 5.34 5.97 0.47
N PHE A 21 4.57 5.04 -0.09
CA PHE A 21 3.12 5.11 -0.11
C PHE A 21 2.56 5.16 1.32
N LEU A 22 2.99 4.26 2.21
CA LEU A 22 2.54 4.24 3.60
C LEU A 22 2.96 5.50 4.35
N ASN A 23 4.18 6.00 4.15
CA ASN A 23 4.62 7.26 4.74
C ASN A 23 3.68 8.42 4.40
N LYS A 24 3.33 8.56 3.12
CA LYS A 24 2.38 9.59 2.66
C LYS A 24 0.99 9.37 3.23
N ALA A 25 0.45 8.15 3.08
CA ALA A 25 -0.90 7.79 3.52
C ALA A 25 -1.15 8.07 5.00
N PHE A 26 -0.21 7.67 5.87
CA PHE A 26 -0.33 7.91 7.30
C PHE A 26 -0.17 9.39 7.68
N ALA A 27 0.59 10.17 6.91
CA ALA A 27 0.74 11.60 7.14
C ALA A 27 -0.48 12.42 6.66
N THR A 28 -1.22 11.95 5.66
CA THR A 28 -2.30 12.73 5.02
C THR A 28 -3.70 12.31 5.43
N TRP A 29 -3.99 11.01 5.48
CA TRP A 29 -5.36 10.49 5.65
C TRP A 29 -5.47 9.33 6.64
N GLY A 30 -4.41 9.05 7.40
CA GLY A 30 -4.46 8.10 8.50
C GLY A 30 -5.43 8.54 9.60
N ILE A 31 -6.16 7.57 10.16
CA ILE A 31 -6.99 7.78 11.35
C ILE A 31 -6.34 7.00 12.49
N GLY A 32 -5.73 7.73 13.42
CA GLY A 32 -4.94 7.14 14.50
C GLY A 32 -3.76 6.34 13.93
N ASP A 33 -3.69 5.05 14.23
CA ASP A 33 -2.65 4.13 13.78
C ASP A 33 -3.08 3.27 12.58
N GLN A 34 -4.15 3.67 11.86
CA GLN A 34 -4.72 2.90 10.75
C GLN A 34 -4.94 3.72 9.48
N ILE A 35 -4.90 3.01 8.34
CA ILE A 35 -5.36 3.50 7.03
C ILE A 35 -6.27 2.44 6.40
N SER A 36 -7.08 2.85 5.42
CA SER A 36 -7.78 1.89 4.55
C SER A 36 -6.77 1.10 3.72
N CYS A 37 -6.93 -0.23 3.70
CA CYS A 37 -6.04 -1.14 3.01
C CYS A 37 -6.40 -1.24 1.53
N LEU A 38 -5.45 -0.85 0.68
CA LEU A 38 -5.58 -0.80 -0.78
C LEU A 38 -5.11 -2.08 -1.47
N CYS A 39 -4.90 -3.18 -0.74
CA CYS A 39 -4.52 -4.43 -1.37
C CYS A 39 -5.71 -5.07 -2.11
N LYS A 40 -5.42 -5.91 -3.11
CA LYS A 40 -6.43 -6.60 -3.93
C LYS A 40 -7.42 -7.46 -3.13
N ALA A 41 -7.03 -7.89 -1.93
CA ALA A 41 -7.88 -8.68 -1.04
C ALA A 41 -8.82 -7.80 -0.21
N CYS A 42 -8.38 -6.60 0.20
CA CYS A 42 -9.16 -5.71 1.06
C CYS A 42 -10.07 -4.77 0.27
N VAL A 43 -9.63 -4.31 -0.92
CA VAL A 43 -10.39 -3.45 -1.83
C VAL A 43 -11.03 -2.27 -1.10
N LEU A 44 -10.23 -1.54 -0.30
CA LEU A 44 -10.64 -0.37 0.49
C LEU A 44 -11.68 -0.61 1.61
N ARG A 45 -12.07 -1.85 1.89
CA ARG A 45 -13.12 -2.17 2.88
C ARG A 45 -12.62 -2.25 4.32
N PHE A 46 -11.32 -2.47 4.52
CA PHE A 46 -10.76 -2.76 5.84
C PHE A 46 -9.69 -1.75 6.24
N TRP A 47 -9.76 -1.32 7.49
CA TRP A 47 -8.76 -0.44 8.11
C TRP A 47 -7.77 -1.29 8.90
N HIS A 48 -6.49 -1.06 8.66
CA HIS A 48 -5.41 -1.84 9.24
C HIS A 48 -4.25 -0.95 9.66
N ARG A 49 -3.50 -1.44 10.65
CA ARG A 49 -2.23 -0.84 11.07
C ARG A 49 -1.18 -0.97 9.98
N ARG A 50 -0.18 -0.08 10.07
CA ARG A 50 0.87 0.08 9.05
C ARG A 50 1.55 -1.23 8.66
N ASP A 51 1.97 -2.01 9.64
CA ASP A 51 2.63 -3.31 9.47
C ASP A 51 1.75 -4.31 8.70
N LYS A 52 0.47 -4.38 9.06
CA LYS A 52 -0.49 -5.25 8.38
C LYS A 52 -0.77 -4.79 6.95
N VAL A 53 -0.90 -3.49 6.70
CA VAL A 53 -1.07 -2.96 5.35
C VAL A 53 0.17 -3.23 4.49
N PHE A 54 1.37 -3.02 5.04
CA PHE A 54 2.63 -3.35 4.36
C PHE A 54 2.63 -4.82 3.93
N ASN A 55 2.43 -5.75 4.86
CA ASN A 55 2.40 -7.19 4.57
C ASN A 55 1.33 -7.54 3.54
N HIS A 56 0.14 -6.91 3.62
CA HIS A 56 -0.92 -7.12 2.64
C HIS A 56 -0.54 -6.64 1.24
N LEU A 57 0.14 -5.51 1.11
CA LEU A 57 0.58 -4.96 -0.17
C LEU A 57 1.72 -5.80 -0.78
N ILE A 58 2.64 -6.31 0.05
CA ILE A 58 3.68 -7.24 -0.39
C ILE A 58 3.09 -8.58 -0.83
N ALA A 59 2.10 -9.12 -0.11
CA ALA A 59 1.56 -10.45 -0.39
C ALA A 59 0.49 -10.49 -1.50
N ASN A 60 -0.36 -9.45 -1.58
CA ASN A 60 -1.52 -9.44 -2.48
C ASN A 60 -1.36 -8.42 -3.61
N GLY A 61 -0.40 -7.50 -3.50
CA GLY A 61 -0.30 -6.33 -4.37
C GLY A 61 -1.38 -5.30 -4.09
N ILE A 62 -1.14 -4.10 -4.63
CA ILE A 62 -2.09 -2.99 -4.64
C ILE A 62 -3.17 -3.20 -5.71
N GLU A 63 -4.37 -2.73 -5.42
CA GLU A 63 -5.48 -2.66 -6.36
C GLU A 63 -5.18 -1.62 -7.46
N SER A 64 -5.33 -2.01 -8.72
CA SER A 64 -5.07 -1.13 -9.86
C SER A 64 -6.13 -0.03 -9.92
N GLY A 65 -5.72 1.23 -10.01
CA GLY A 65 -6.61 2.40 -10.04
C GLY A 65 -6.81 3.09 -8.69
N SER A 66 -6.13 2.63 -7.63
CA SER A 66 -6.13 3.32 -6.33
C SER A 66 -4.91 4.20 -6.08
N VAL A 67 -4.09 4.42 -7.11
CA VAL A 67 -2.94 5.32 -7.10
C VAL A 67 -3.26 6.52 -7.97
N ASP A 68 -3.99 7.47 -7.40
CA ASP A 68 -4.10 8.83 -7.92
C ASP A 68 -3.32 9.78 -7.00
#